data_AF-A0A7Y2B541-F1
#
_entry.id   AF-A0A7Y2B541-F1
#
_cell.length_a   1.000
_cell.length_b   1.000
_cell.length_c   1.000
_cell.angle_alpha   90.00
_cell.angle_beta   90.00
_cell.angle_gamma   90.00
#
_symmetry.space_group_name_H-M   'P 1'
#
loop_
_entity.id
_entity.type
_entity.pdbx_description
1 polymer ?
#
loop_
_entity_poly.entity_id
_entity_poly.type
_entity_poly.pdbx_seq_one_letter_code
_entity_poly.pdbx_strand_id
1 'polypeptide(L)'
;MSESRLGTTMFNKVGGQAVIEGVMMRAPGGIATAVRRPDGTISIRKRVFRSLGERFAIFRLPVFRGAVALIETMAIGMGSLMWSAEESEGKESGEEDRISMSLVLTVAVSLTVGIAFFFYLPLVLTDLTGVKDGVLYNLIDGAIRLAFLFLYIW
;
A
#
# COMPACT_ATOMS: atom_id res chain seq x y z
N MET A 1 -27.15 44.09 -5.12
CA MET A 1 -28.32 43.25 -4.79
C MET A 1 -28.13 41.94 -5.53
N SER A 2 -27.63 40.85 -4.96
CA SER A 2 -27.91 40.22 -3.67
C SER A 2 -26.64 39.56 -3.14
N GLU A 3 -26.13 40.02 -2.00
CA GLU A 3 -25.21 39.25 -1.17
C GLU A 3 -25.95 38.04 -0.62
N SER A 4 -25.75 36.85 -1.19
CA SER A 4 -26.30 35.61 -0.63
C SER A 4 -25.24 34.89 0.21
N ARG A 5 -25.23 35.26 1.50
CA ARG A 5 -24.97 34.38 2.65
C ARG A 5 -23.83 33.36 2.47
N LEU A 6 -22.61 33.80 2.72
CA LEU A 6 -21.53 32.93 3.23
C LEU A 6 -21.90 32.53 4.67
N GLY A 7 -22.78 31.53 4.78
CA GLY A 7 -23.07 30.86 6.04
C GLY A 7 -21.83 30.12 6.52
N THR A 8 -21.46 30.36 7.79
CA THR A 8 -20.53 29.59 8.63
C THR A 8 -19.79 28.48 7.90
N THR A 9 -18.58 28.77 7.42
CA THR A 9 -17.68 27.79 6.81
C THR A 9 -17.34 26.74 7.87
N MET A 10 -18.12 25.66 7.92
CA MET A 10 -17.69 24.41 8.55
C MET A 10 -16.35 24.08 7.87
N PHE A 11 -15.24 24.19 8.61
CA PHE A 11 -13.93 23.75 8.15
C PHE A 11 -14.00 22.24 7.91
N ASN A 12 -14.47 21.88 6.72
CA ASN A 12 -14.46 20.52 6.25
C ASN A 12 -13.00 20.09 6.20
N LYS A 13 -12.66 18.99 6.88
CA LYS A 13 -11.30 18.45 6.88
C LYS A 13 -10.94 18.07 5.45
N VAL A 14 -10.15 18.90 4.80
CA VAL A 14 -9.55 18.64 3.49
C VAL A 14 -8.11 18.20 3.70
N GLY A 15 -7.71 17.16 2.99
CA GLY A 15 -6.33 16.69 2.96
C GLY A 15 -6.00 16.20 1.57
N GLY A 16 -4.74 15.85 1.33
CA GLY A 16 -4.32 15.38 0.03
C GLY A 16 -3.01 14.63 0.06
N GLN A 17 -2.65 14.10 -1.09
CA GLN A 17 -1.41 13.38 -1.35
C GLN A 17 -0.85 13.84 -2.70
N ALA A 18 0.47 13.94 -2.81
CA ALA A 18 1.12 14.04 -4.10
C ALA A 18 0.97 12.72 -4.87
N VAL A 19 0.76 12.83 -6.18
CA VAL A 19 0.73 11.69 -7.10
C VAL A 19 1.66 11.97 -8.28
N ILE A 20 1.86 11.01 -9.19
CA ILE A 20 2.82 11.17 -10.29
C ILE A 20 2.30 12.27 -11.22
N GLU A 21 3.14 13.29 -11.46
CA GLU A 21 2.81 14.46 -12.28
C GLU A 21 1.49 15.16 -11.87
N GLY A 22 1.12 15.10 -10.59
CA GLY A 22 -0.22 15.51 -10.16
C GLY A 22 -0.44 15.61 -8.66
N VAL A 23 -1.69 15.93 -8.30
CA VAL A 23 -2.14 16.09 -6.91
C VAL A 23 -3.49 15.42 -6.70
N MET A 24 -3.65 14.72 -5.57
CA MET A 24 -4.92 14.18 -5.10
C MET A 24 -5.40 14.94 -3.86
N MET A 25 -6.66 15.38 -3.88
CA MET A 25 -7.35 16.05 -2.78
C MET A 25 -8.58 15.25 -2.35
N ARG A 26 -8.78 15.13 -1.04
CA ARG A 26 -9.92 14.48 -0.40
C ARG A 26 -10.64 15.48 0.48
N ALA A 27 -11.95 15.54 0.31
CA ALA A 27 -12.88 16.28 1.16
C ALA A 27 -14.01 15.34 1.63
N PRO A 28 -14.81 15.74 2.63
CA PRO A 28 -16.01 14.98 2.98
C PRO A 28 -16.90 14.75 1.75
N GLY A 29 -17.16 13.48 1.43
CA GLY A 29 -18.02 13.08 0.30
C GLY A 29 -17.31 12.90 -1.05
N GLY A 30 -16.03 13.25 -1.21
CA GLY A 30 -15.39 13.15 -2.52
C GLY A 30 -13.87 13.22 -2.54
N ILE A 31 -13.31 12.66 -3.62
CA ILE A 31 -11.88 12.66 -3.94
C ILE A 31 -11.72 13.20 -5.36
N ALA A 32 -10.74 14.06 -5.58
CA ALA A 32 -10.36 14.57 -6.88
C ALA A 32 -8.86 14.39 -7.09
N THR A 33 -8.47 13.80 -8.22
CA THR A 33 -7.07 13.65 -8.62
C THR A 33 -6.88 14.38 -9.94
N ALA A 34 -5.87 15.25 -10.03
CA ALA A 34 -5.49 15.98 -11.23
C ALA A 34 -4.06 15.61 -11.62
N VAL A 35 -3.85 15.26 -12.89
CA VAL A 35 -2.57 14.75 -13.42
C VAL A 35 -2.26 15.44 -14.74
N ARG A 36 -1.01 15.84 -14.93
CA ARG A 36 -0.51 16.39 -16.19
C ARG A 36 -0.11 15.26 -17.13
N ARG A 37 -0.67 15.25 -18.33
CA ARG A 37 -0.35 14.29 -19.39
C ARG A 37 0.89 14.72 -20.19
N PRO A 38 1.52 13.81 -20.96
CA PRO A 38 2.63 14.13 -21.85
C PRO A 38 2.31 15.21 -22.89
N ASP A 39 1.06 15.27 -23.35
CA ASP A 39 0.56 16.28 -24.31
C ASP A 39 0.39 17.68 -23.69
N GLY A 40 0.68 17.82 -22.39
CA GLY A 40 0.57 19.07 -21.64
C GLY A 40 -0.85 19.37 -21.13
N THR A 41 -1.84 18.52 -21.42
CA THR A 41 -3.20 18.65 -20.89
C THR A 41 -3.29 18.17 -19.44
N ILE A 42 -4.35 18.56 -18.73
CA ILE A 42 -4.60 18.12 -17.35
C ILE A 42 -5.81 17.19 -17.35
N SER A 43 -5.60 15.94 -16.95
CA SER A 43 -6.67 14.97 -16.70
C SER A 43 -7.18 15.11 -15.26
N ILE A 44 -8.50 15.12 -15.06
CA ILE A 44 -9.11 15.23 -13.74
C ILE A 44 -10.09 14.08 -13.52
N ARG A 45 -9.85 13.28 -12.48
CA ARG A 45 -10.75 12.21 -12.04
C ARG A 45 -11.41 12.61 -10.73
N LYS A 46 -12.75 12.71 -10.74
CA LYS A 46 -13.57 12.96 -9.54
C LYS A 46 -14.33 11.70 -9.16
N ARG A 47 -14.28 11.30 -7.90
CA ARG A 47 -14.99 10.13 -7.36
C ARG A 47 -15.74 10.50 -6.09
N VAL A 48 -16.98 10.05 -5.98
CA VAL A 48 -17.73 10.11 -4.73
C VAL A 48 -17.17 9.05 -3.78
N PHE A 49 -16.83 9.44 -2.56
CA PHE A 49 -16.29 8.53 -1.56
C PHE A 49 -17.16 8.56 -0.31
N ARG A 50 -17.60 7.37 0.11
CA ARG A 50 -18.29 7.13 1.39
C ARG A 50 -17.52 6.09 2.16
N SER A 51 -17.19 6.40 3.42
CA SER A 51 -16.43 5.46 4.26
C SER A 51 -17.29 4.25 4.64
N LEU A 52 -16.68 3.08 4.71
CA LEU A 52 -17.25 1.87 5.30
C LEU A 52 -17.66 2.09 6.76
N GLY A 53 -16.97 2.96 7.49
CA GLY A 53 -17.36 3.39 8.84
C GLY A 53 -18.66 4.22 8.86
N GLU A 54 -18.99 4.92 7.79
CA GLU A 54 -20.29 5.60 7.63
C GLU A 54 -21.38 4.63 7.19
N ARG A 55 -21.02 3.59 6.44
CA ARG A 55 -21.96 2.58 5.92
C ARG A 55 -22.36 1.54 6.96
N PHE A 56 -21.44 1.12 7.83
CA PHE A 56 -21.70 0.08 8.84
C PHE A 56 -21.25 0.52 10.23
N ALA A 57 -22.17 0.46 11.20
CA ALA A 57 -21.94 0.89 12.57
C ALA A 57 -20.82 0.10 13.28
N ILE A 58 -20.60 -1.16 12.90
CA ILE A 58 -19.57 -2.01 13.51
C ILE A 58 -18.14 -1.50 13.22
N PHE A 59 -17.92 -0.87 12.06
CA PHE A 59 -16.62 -0.31 11.68
C PHE A 59 -16.33 1.07 12.31
N ARG A 60 -17.30 1.63 13.05
CA ARG A 60 -17.13 2.85 13.85
C ARG A 60 -16.59 2.59 15.25
N LEU A 61 -16.58 1.34 15.71
CA LEU A 61 -16.02 0.97 17.01
C LEU A 61 -14.51 1.30 17.03
N PRO A 62 -13.96 1.83 18.13
CA PRO A 62 -12.58 2.32 18.20
C PRO A 62 -11.53 1.26 17.81
N VAL A 63 -11.83 -0.03 18.06
CA VAL A 63 -10.98 -1.17 17.70
C VAL A 63 -10.85 -1.31 16.18
N PHE A 64 -11.94 -1.19 15.43
CA PHE A 64 -11.95 -1.39 13.97
C PHE A 64 -11.75 -0.08 13.19
N ARG A 65 -12.08 1.06 13.80
CA ARG A 65 -12.02 2.39 13.19
C ARG A 65 -10.63 2.69 12.60
N GLY A 66 -9.56 2.38 13.34
CA GLY A 66 -8.19 2.63 12.90
C GLY A 66 -7.80 1.80 11.68
N ALA A 67 -8.03 0.48 11.75
CA ALA A 67 -7.73 -0.44 10.65
C ALA A 67 -8.53 -0.09 9.39
N VAL A 68 -9.83 0.17 9.52
CA VAL A 68 -10.70 0.55 8.40
C VAL A 68 -10.24 1.87 7.77
N ALA A 69 -9.92 2.89 8.58
CA ALA A 69 -9.44 4.18 8.06
C ALA A 69 -8.10 4.05 7.32
N LEU A 70 -7.20 3.20 7.81
CA LEU A 70 -5.92 2.91 7.17
C LEU A 70 -6.13 2.21 5.82
N ILE A 71 -6.92 1.13 5.79
CA ILE A 71 -7.21 0.37 4.58
C ILE A 71 -7.87 1.27 3.53
N GLU A 72 -8.85 2.09 3.92
CA GLU A 72 -9.51 3.03 3.01
C GLU A 72 -8.53 4.04 2.42
N THR A 73 -7.69 4.64 3.27
CA THR A 73 -6.73 5.67 2.83
C THR A 73 -5.67 5.06 1.91
N MET A 74 -5.18 3.85 2.24
CA MET A 74 -4.25 3.11 1.41
C MET A 74 -4.85 2.74 0.05
N ALA A 75 -6.08 2.21 0.03
CA ALA A 75 -6.79 1.87 -1.20
C ALA A 75 -7.00 3.10 -2.10
N ILE A 76 -7.41 4.23 -1.51
CA ILE A 76 -7.55 5.50 -2.22
C ILE A 76 -6.20 6.00 -2.76
N GLY A 77 -5.16 5.97 -1.93
CA GLY A 77 -3.82 6.45 -2.26
C GLY A 77 -3.21 5.65 -3.41
N MET A 78 -3.15 4.32 -3.26
CA MET A 78 -2.65 3.42 -4.31
C MET A 78 -3.45 3.56 -5.61
N GLY A 79 -4.78 3.55 -5.53
CA GLY A 79 -5.62 3.69 -6.72
C GLY A 79 -5.55 5.08 -7.38
N SER A 80 -5.07 6.11 -6.69
CA SER A 80 -4.80 7.44 -7.28
C SER A 80 -3.41 7.50 -7.88
N LEU A 81 -2.42 6.86 -7.25
CA LEU A 81 -1.05 6.72 -7.76
C LEU A 81 -1.02 5.92 -9.06
N MET A 82 -1.65 4.75 -9.09
CA MET A 82 -1.71 3.89 -10.29
C MET A 82 -2.38 4.63 -11.45
N TRP A 83 -3.50 5.28 -11.20
CA TRP A 83 -4.17 6.08 -12.23
C TRP A 83 -3.32 7.26 -12.71
N SER A 84 -2.59 7.92 -11.80
CA SER A 84 -1.69 9.01 -12.21
C SER A 84 -0.51 8.54 -13.04
N ALA A 85 0.02 7.34 -12.75
CA ALA A 85 1.08 6.74 -13.56
C ALA A 85 0.58 6.52 -14.99
N GLU A 86 -0.56 5.85 -15.14
CA GLU A 86 -1.17 5.54 -16.43
C GLU A 86 -1.41 6.80 -17.27
N GLU A 87 -1.97 7.86 -16.67
CA GLU A 87 -2.20 9.12 -17.39
C GLU A 87 -0.92 9.92 -17.67
N SER A 88 0.06 9.87 -16.77
CA SER A 88 1.36 10.53 -16.99
C SER A 88 2.17 9.87 -18.11
N GLU A 89 1.91 8.59 -18.39
CA GLU A 89 2.52 7.86 -19.51
C GLU A 89 1.70 8.02 -20.81
N GLY A 90 0.54 8.66 -20.76
CA GLY A 90 -0.37 8.78 -21.92
C GLY A 90 -0.95 7.44 -22.37
N LYS A 91 -0.97 6.44 -21.49
CA LYS A 91 -1.62 5.15 -21.75
C LYS A 91 -3.13 5.33 -21.63
N GLU A 92 -3.88 4.94 -22.67
CA GLU A 92 -5.33 4.95 -22.58
C GLU A 92 -5.79 3.91 -21.54
N SER A 93 -6.73 4.30 -20.68
CA SER A 93 -7.29 3.45 -19.62
C SER A 93 -7.89 2.17 -20.21
N GLY A 94 -7.11 1.10 -20.25
CA GLY A 94 -7.49 -0.11 -20.97
C GLY A 94 -6.36 -1.09 -21.29
N GLU A 95 -5.09 -0.69 -21.17
CA GLU A 95 -3.98 -1.66 -21.16
C GLU A 95 -4.00 -2.42 -19.83
N GLU A 96 -4.73 -3.53 -19.88
CA GLU A 96 -4.94 -4.52 -18.84
C GLU A 96 -3.78 -4.65 -17.85
N ASP A 97 -4.05 -4.24 -16.61
CA ASP A 97 -3.44 -4.72 -15.37
C ASP A 97 -3.79 -6.22 -15.17
N ARG A 98 -3.65 -7.04 -16.21
CA ARG A 98 -3.71 -8.49 -16.10
C ARG A 98 -2.45 -8.87 -15.35
N ILE A 99 -2.66 -9.31 -14.11
CA ILE A 99 -1.67 -10.08 -13.36
C ILE A 99 -1.20 -11.19 -14.30
N SER A 100 -0.04 -10.99 -14.91
CA SER A 100 0.50 -11.91 -15.88
C SER A 100 0.95 -13.15 -15.14
N MET A 101 0.78 -14.32 -15.77
CA MET A 101 1.28 -15.58 -15.19
C MET A 101 2.78 -15.48 -14.86
N SER A 102 3.53 -14.71 -15.66
CA SER A 102 4.93 -14.39 -15.41
C SER A 102 5.13 -13.59 -14.12
N LEU A 103 4.34 -12.54 -13.85
CA LEU A 103 4.43 -11.76 -12.62
C LEU A 103 4.12 -12.63 -11.39
N VAL A 104 3.07 -13.45 -11.45
CA VAL A 104 2.73 -14.39 -10.37
C VAL A 104 3.87 -15.37 -10.13
N LEU A 105 4.42 -15.94 -11.20
CA LEU A 105 5.50 -16.90 -11.13
C LEU A 105 6.77 -16.28 -10.54
N THR A 106 7.17 -15.09 -11.00
CA THR A 106 8.34 -14.38 -10.46
C THR A 106 8.18 -14.06 -8.99
N VAL A 107 7.01 -13.56 -8.59
CA VAL A 107 6.71 -13.29 -7.17
C VAL A 107 6.75 -14.58 -6.35
N ALA A 108 6.09 -15.64 -6.80
CA ALA A 108 6.06 -16.93 -6.11
C ALA A 108 7.46 -17.54 -5.97
N VAL A 109 8.27 -17.50 -7.03
CA VAL A 109 9.65 -18.00 -7.01
C VAL A 109 10.50 -17.17 -6.06
N SER A 110 10.44 -15.84 -6.13
CA SER A 110 11.21 -14.96 -5.24
C SER A 110 10.87 -15.19 -3.77
N LEU A 111 9.59 -15.36 -3.45
CA LEU A 111 9.14 -15.63 -2.09
C LEU A 111 9.60 -17.00 -1.60
N THR A 112 9.52 -18.02 -2.47
CA THR A 112 9.99 -19.38 -2.16
C THR A 112 11.49 -19.39 -1.89
N VAL A 113 12.28 -18.73 -2.75
CA VAL A 113 13.73 -18.60 -2.57
C VAL A 113 14.06 -17.83 -1.30
N GLY A 114 13.35 -16.73 -1.03
CA GLY A 114 13.52 -15.95 0.20
C GLY A 114 13.25 -16.77 1.46
N ILE A 115 12.15 -17.52 1.49
CA ILE A 115 11.82 -18.42 2.61
C ILE A 115 12.88 -19.51 2.74
N ALA A 116 13.31 -20.13 1.64
CA ALA A 116 14.35 -21.15 1.68
C ALA A 116 15.66 -20.58 2.24
N PHE A 117 16.08 -19.39 1.80
CA PHE A 117 17.33 -18.79 2.22
C PHE A 117 17.31 -18.28 3.66
N PHE A 118 16.22 -17.66 4.12
CA PHE A 118 16.16 -17.05 5.45
C PHE A 118 15.59 -17.96 6.55
N PHE A 119 14.84 -19.02 6.19
CA PHE A 119 14.27 -19.95 7.17
C PHE A 119 14.88 -21.34 7.08
N TYR A 120 14.92 -21.93 5.89
CA TYR A 120 15.37 -23.31 5.72
C TYR A 120 16.89 -23.44 5.83
N LEU A 121 17.65 -22.52 5.23
CA LEU A 121 19.11 -22.58 5.25
C LEU A 121 19.69 -22.43 6.67
N PRO A 122 19.25 -21.48 7.54
CA PRO A 122 19.69 -21.42 8.92
C PRO A 122 19.31 -22.67 9.73
N LEU A 123 18.15 -23.26 9.45
CA LEU A 123 17.70 -24.48 10.11
C LEU A 123 18.63 -25.65 9.80
N VAL A 124 18.92 -25.88 8.52
CA VAL A 124 19.83 -26.95 8.09
C VAL A 124 21.24 -26.73 8.64
N LEU A 125 21.74 -25.49 8.63
CA LEU A 125 23.04 -25.17 9.21
C LEU A 125 23.11 -25.45 10.71
N THR A 126 22.01 -25.19 11.43
CA THR A 126 21.90 -25.53 12.85
C THR A 126 21.91 -27.04 13.05
N ASP A 127 21.16 -27.80 12.25
CA ASP A 127 21.12 -29.27 12.33
C ASP A 127 22.50 -29.91 12.05
N LEU A 128 23.29 -29.32 11.15
CA LEU A 128 24.67 -29.77 10.87
C LEU A 128 25.61 -29.61 12.07
N THR A 129 25.29 -28.75 13.04
CA THR A 129 26.11 -28.61 14.27
C THR A 129 26.02 -29.85 15.18
N GLY A 130 25.09 -30.78 14.91
CA GLY A 130 24.95 -32.04 15.65
C GLY A 130 24.39 -31.87 17.06
N VAL A 131 24.02 -30.65 17.46
CA VAL A 131 23.38 -30.35 18.74
C VAL A 131 21.93 -30.83 18.67
N LYS A 132 21.55 -31.79 19.51
CA LYS A 132 20.16 -32.26 19.61
C LYS A 132 19.39 -31.49 20.67
N ASP A 133 18.11 -31.28 20.39
CA ASP A 133 17.03 -30.70 21.19
C ASP A 133 17.39 -30.15 22.57
N GLY A 134 17.18 -28.84 22.74
CA GLY A 134 17.31 -28.16 24.02
C GLY A 134 17.42 -26.65 23.86
N VAL A 135 17.62 -25.95 24.99
CA VAL A 135 17.83 -24.50 24.99
C VAL A 135 19.05 -24.10 24.14
N LEU A 136 20.10 -24.94 24.11
CA LEU A 136 21.31 -24.70 23.34
C LEU A 136 21.06 -24.72 21.82
N TYR A 137 20.20 -25.61 21.33
CA TYR A 137 19.80 -25.65 19.92
C TYR A 137 19.11 -24.34 19.51
N ASN A 138 18.12 -23.90 20.29
CA ASN A 138 17.40 -22.65 20.02
C ASN A 138 18.31 -21.42 20.05
N LEU A 139 19.34 -21.42 20.91
CA LEU A 139 20.30 -20.32 21.00
C LEU A 139 21.21 -20.27 19.77
N ILE A 140 21.69 -21.43 19.30
CA ILE A 140 22.54 -21.54 18.11
C ILE A 140 21.73 -21.20 16.85
N ASP A 141 20.51 -21.71 16.73
CA ASP A 141 19.60 -21.41 15.64
C ASP A 141 19.32 -19.90 15.54
N GLY A 142 19.00 -19.27 16.67
CA GLY A 142 18.82 -17.82 16.73
C GLY A 142 20.09 -17.05 16.34
N ALA A 143 21.26 -17.48 16.82
CA ALA A 143 22.53 -16.85 16.48
C ALA A 143 22.86 -16.96 14.97
N ILE A 144 22.62 -18.13 14.36
CA ILE A 144 22.82 -18.34 12.91
C ILE A 144 21.86 -17.46 12.12
N ARG A 145 20.57 -17.37 12.49
CA ARG A 145 19.62 -16.45 11.83
C ARG A 145 20.07 -14.99 11.92
N LEU A 146 20.55 -14.54 13.08
CA LEU A 146 21.06 -13.18 13.26
C LEU A 146 22.33 -12.93 12.42
N ALA A 147 23.24 -13.89 12.35
CA ALA A 147 24.42 -13.80 11.50
C ALA A 147 24.05 -13.67 10.02
N PHE A 148 23.07 -14.45 9.54
CA PHE A 148 22.54 -14.35 8.18
C PHE A 148 21.90 -12.98 7.91
N LEU A 149 21.15 -12.45 8.88
CA LEU A 149 20.56 -11.13 8.77
C LEU A 149 21.64 -10.06 8.61
N PHE A 150 22.69 -10.10 9.44
CA PHE A 150 23.78 -9.12 9.36
C PHE A 150 24.60 -9.27 8.08
N LEU A 151 24.90 -10.50 7.65
CA LEU A 151 25.59 -10.76 6.39
C LEU A 151 24.80 -10.25 5.18
N TYR A 152 23.47 -10.35 5.23
CA TYR A 152 22.62 -9.85 4.16
C TYR A 152 22.58 -8.32 4.09
N ILE A 153 22.67 -7.64 5.24
CA ILE A 153 22.57 -6.17 5.34
C ILE A 153 23.91 -5.47 5.03
N TRP A 154 25.04 -6.16 5.22
CA TRP A 154 26.38 -5.62 4.99
C TRP A 154 26.83 -5.77 3.54
#